data_AF-A0A969ELK5-F1
#
_entry.id   AF-A0A969ELK5-F1
#
_cell.length_a   1.000
_cell.length_b   1.000
_cell.length_c   1.000
_cell.angle_alpha   90.00
_cell.angle_beta   90.00
_cell.angle_gamma   90.00
#
_symmetry.space_group_name_H-M   'P 1'
#
loop_
_entity.id
_entity.type
_entity.pdbx_description
1 polymer ?
#
loop_
_entity_poly.entity_id
_entity_poly.type
_entity_poly.pdbx_seq_one_letter_code
_entity_poly.pdbx_strand_id
1 'polypeptide(L)'
;MSDTVTERQNDFPTISAITEEVLDLDDLLAQITLPSTGAAAIFTGMVRGETNKDGLPPQTEYLEYEAYIPMAEAKMKQVADEIRENGP
;
A
#
# COMPACT_ATOMS: atom_id res chain seq x y z
N MET A 1 -8.61 -34.55 -19.28
CA MET A 1 -8.43 -33.13 -19.60
C MET A 1 -7.95 -32.48 -18.31
N SER A 2 -6.65 -32.20 -18.24
CA SER A 2 -6.04 -31.57 -17.08
C SER A 2 -6.10 -30.08 -17.29
N ASP A 3 -6.95 -29.40 -16.53
CA ASP A 3 -7.02 -27.95 -16.49
C ASP A 3 -5.70 -27.42 -15.93
N THR A 4 -4.87 -26.89 -16.83
CA THR A 4 -3.68 -26.14 -16.46
C THR A 4 -4.19 -24.77 -16.05
N VAL A 5 -4.29 -24.53 -14.74
CA VAL A 5 -4.47 -23.18 -14.22
C VAL A 5 -3.22 -22.40 -14.62
N THR A 6 -3.33 -21.60 -15.68
CA THR A 6 -2.32 -20.62 -16.05
C THR A 6 -2.24 -19.62 -14.91
N GLU A 7 -1.25 -19.80 -14.04
CA GLU A 7 -0.85 -18.82 -13.03
C GLU A 7 -0.49 -17.54 -13.80
N ARG A 8 -1.36 -16.51 -13.72
CA ARG A 8 -1.08 -15.22 -14.35
C ARG A 8 0.05 -14.56 -13.59
N GLN A 9 1.27 -14.78 -14.03
CA GLN A 9 2.43 -14.05 -13.52
C GLN A 9 2.22 -12.57 -13.86
N ASN A 10 2.11 -11.76 -12.82
CA ASN A 10 1.81 -10.35 -12.94
C ASN A 10 3.10 -9.61 -13.35
N ASP A 11 3.19 -9.14 -14.59
CA ASP A 11 4.42 -8.57 -15.16
C ASP A 11 4.85 -7.22 -14.54
N PHE A 12 4.00 -6.61 -13.70
CA PHE A 12 4.34 -5.36 -13.02
C PHE A 12 4.69 -5.60 -11.55
N PRO A 13 5.70 -4.89 -11.01
CA PRO A 13 6.10 -5.02 -9.61
C PRO A 13 4.93 -4.74 -8.66
N THR A 14 4.78 -5.60 -7.64
CA THR A 14 3.88 -5.39 -6.50
C THR A 14 4.72 -5.48 -5.24
N ILE A 15 4.66 -4.45 -4.41
CA ILE A 15 5.38 -4.36 -3.15
C ILE A 15 4.35 -4.15 -2.04
N SER A 16 4.43 -4.96 -0.99
CA SER A 16 3.63 -4.82 0.23
C SER A 16 4.55 -5.06 1.41
N ALA A 17 4.66 -4.09 2.31
CA ALA A 17 5.50 -4.18 3.48
C ALA A 17 4.87 -3.39 4.63
N ILE A 18 5.08 -3.87 5.85
CA ILE A 18 4.85 -3.11 7.08
C ILE A 18 6.21 -2.84 7.71
N THR A 19 6.44 -1.59 8.09
CA THR A 19 7.70 -1.15 8.70
C THR A 19 7.44 -0.20 9.86
N GLU A 20 8.34 -0.22 10.84
CA GLU A 20 8.42 0.77 11.92
C GLU A 20 9.33 1.95 11.54
N GLU A 21 10.02 1.87 10.41
CA GLU A 21 10.91 2.91 9.90
C GLU A 21 10.13 4.03 9.18
N VAL A 22 10.79 5.17 8.99
CA VAL A 22 10.23 6.27 8.19
C VAL A 22 10.04 5.82 6.75
N LEU A 23 8.85 6.06 6.20
CA LEU A 23 8.54 5.71 4.81
C LEU A 23 9.38 6.55 3.83
N ASP A 24 10.15 5.88 2.99
CA ASP A 24 10.90 6.48 1.87
C ASP A 24 10.07 6.37 0.58
N LEU A 25 9.46 7.49 0.17
CA LEU A 25 8.63 7.53 -1.03
C LEU A 25 9.45 7.48 -2.33
N ASP A 26 10.70 7.96 -2.30
CA ASP A 26 11.57 7.98 -3.48
C ASP A 26 12.06 6.56 -3.79
N ASP A 27 12.44 5.80 -2.75
CA ASP A 27 12.79 4.38 -2.89
C ASP A 27 11.59 3.56 -3.39
N LEU A 28 10.40 3.75 -2.80
CA LEU A 28 9.18 3.08 -3.26
C LEU A 28 8.85 3.40 -4.72
N LEU A 29 8.97 4.66 -5.13
CA LEU A 29 8.76 5.08 -6.51
C LEU A 29 9.78 4.41 -7.46
N ALA A 30 11.04 4.34 -7.07
CA ALA A 30 12.08 3.70 -7.86
C ALA A 30 11.81 2.21 -8.07
N GLN A 31 11.36 1.50 -7.03
CA GLN A 31 11.07 0.06 -7.12
C GLN A 31 9.88 -0.28 -8.05
N ILE A 32 8.91 0.64 -8.23
CA ILE A 32 7.74 0.41 -9.10
C ILE A 32 7.89 1.01 -10.51
N THR A 33 8.94 1.79 -10.76
CA THR A 33 9.13 2.50 -12.03
C THR A 33 9.78 1.58 -13.07
N LEU A 34 9.13 1.42 -14.21
CA LEU A 34 9.62 0.69 -15.38
C LEU A 34 9.91 1.69 -16.52
N PRO A 35 10.71 1.32 -17.54
CA PRO A 35 10.90 2.16 -18.72
C PRO A 35 9.59 2.52 -19.46
N SER A 36 8.54 1.72 -19.27
CA SER A 36 7.20 1.95 -19.81
C SER A 36 6.28 2.80 -18.92
N THR A 37 6.72 3.15 -17.70
CA THR A 37 5.94 3.95 -16.75
C THR A 37 5.95 5.42 -17.15
N GLY A 38 4.81 5.95 -17.62
CA GLY A 38 4.67 7.35 -18.03
C GLY A 38 4.24 8.32 -16.91
N ALA A 39 3.66 7.79 -15.83
CA ALA A 39 3.25 8.57 -14.66
C ALA A 39 3.11 7.65 -13.43
N ALA A 40 3.27 8.22 -12.24
CA ALA A 40 2.98 7.58 -10.97
C ALA A 40 2.06 8.46 -10.13
N ALA A 41 1.08 7.85 -9.47
CA ALA A 41 0.21 8.51 -8.51
C ALA A 41 0.50 7.94 -7.12
N ILE A 42 0.84 8.81 -6.17
CA ILE A 42 1.16 8.43 -4.80
C ILE A 42 0.10 9.03 -3.88
N PHE A 43 -0.49 8.19 -3.05
CA PHE A 43 -1.34 8.60 -1.94
C PHE A 43 -0.61 8.29 -0.63
N THR A 44 -0.42 9.31 0.21
CA THR A 44 0.23 9.17 1.52
C THR A 44 -0.66 9.75 2.62
N GLY A 45 -0.78 9.01 3.72
CA GLY A 45 -1.49 9.44 4.92
C GLY A 45 -0.52 10.07 5.92
N MET A 46 -0.93 11.16 6.56
CA MET A 46 -0.14 11.85 7.60
C MET A 46 -0.92 11.93 8.92
N VAL A 47 -0.20 11.92 10.05
CA VAL A 47 -0.77 12.24 11.35
C VAL A 47 -1.16 13.71 11.38
N ARG A 48 -2.40 14.00 11.76
CA ARG A 48 -2.90 15.38 11.89
C ARG A 48 -2.68 15.86 13.31
N GLY A 49 -1.96 16.96 13.49
CA GLY A 49 -1.74 17.57 14.80
C GLY A 49 -3.01 18.17 15.41
N GLU A 50 -3.97 18.59 14.57
CA GLU A 50 -5.25 19.15 15.00
C GLU A 50 -6.43 18.37 14.44
N THR A 51 -7.38 18.02 15.32
CA THR A 51 -8.60 17.29 14.94
C THR A 51 -9.83 18.00 15.50
N ASN A 52 -10.59 18.66 14.63
CA ASN A 52 -11.88 19.29 14.99
C ASN A 52 -13.03 18.29 14.81
N LYS A 53 -13.14 17.33 15.72
CA LYS A 53 -14.21 16.33 15.73
C LYS A 53 -14.74 16.14 17.15
N ASP A 54 -16.07 16.20 17.29
CA ASP A 54 -16.73 16.00 18.58
C ASP A 54 -16.35 14.65 19.21
N GLY A 55 -15.98 14.71 20.50
CA GLY A 55 -15.55 13.53 21.26
C GLY A 55 -14.08 13.15 21.12
N LEU A 56 -13.26 13.93 20.39
CA LEU A 56 -11.81 13.74 20.32
C LEU A 56 -11.04 14.95 20.89
N PRO A 57 -9.82 14.74 21.41
CA PRO A 57 -8.94 15.85 21.77
C PRO A 57 -8.63 16.73 20.55
N PRO A 58 -8.61 18.07 20.71
CA PRO A 58 -8.35 18.98 19.61
C PRO A 58 -6.90 18.92 19.12
N GLN A 59 -5.97 18.46 19.96
CA GLN A 59 -4.54 18.36 19.67
C GLN A 59 -4.09 16.90 19.79
N THR A 60 -3.35 16.41 18.80
CA THR A 60 -2.80 15.04 18.73
C THR A 60 -1.28 15.12 18.66
N GLU A 61 -0.59 14.58 19.65
CA GLU A 61 0.89 14.56 19.67
C GLU A 61 1.46 13.47 18.75
N TYR A 62 0.89 12.27 18.79
CA TYR A 62 1.27 11.14 17.95
C TYR A 62 0.13 10.11 17.85
N LEU A 63 0.28 9.15 16.93
CA LEU A 63 -0.56 7.97 16.82
C LEU A 63 0.33 6.72 16.90
N GLU A 64 -0.13 5.73 17.66
CA GLU A 64 0.49 4.40 17.69
C GLU A 64 -0.23 3.50 16.69
N TYR A 65 0.55 2.73 15.92
CA TYR A 65 0.05 1.78 14.94
C TYR A 65 0.51 0.38 15.33
N GLU A 66 -0.43 -0.55 15.37
CA GLU A 66 -0.15 -1.97 15.62
C GLU A 66 -0.74 -2.82 14.51
N ALA A 67 -0.04 -3.87 14.10
CA ALA A 67 -0.52 -4.79 13.09
C ALA A 67 -0.04 -6.22 13.35
N TYR A 68 -0.90 -7.20 13.06
CA TYR A 68 -0.44 -8.57 12.86
C TYR A 68 0.12 -8.71 11.45
N ILE A 69 1.43 -8.50 11.34
CA ILE A 69 2.15 -8.25 10.07
C ILE A 69 1.78 -9.26 8.97
N PRO A 70 1.87 -10.59 9.16
CA PRO A 70 1.61 -11.54 8.07
C PRO A 70 0.19 -11.45 7.50
N MET A 71 -0.80 -11.18 8.36
CA MET A 71 -2.19 -11.06 7.93
C MET A 71 -2.42 -9.74 7.18
N ALA A 72 -1.82 -8.65 7.68
CA ALA A 72 -1.97 -7.34 7.07
C ALA A 72 -1.27 -7.28 5.69
N GLU A 73 -0.07 -7.85 5.55
CA GLU A 73 0.60 -7.99 4.25
C GLU A 73 -0.22 -8.84 3.27
N ALA A 74 -0.77 -9.97 3.72
CA ALA A 74 -1.65 -10.79 2.89
C ALA A 74 -2.89 -10.01 2.43
N LYS A 75 -3.45 -9.15 3.28
CA LYS A 75 -4.60 -8.30 2.93
C LYS A 75 -4.21 -7.19 1.95
N MET A 76 -3.05 -6.55 2.13
CA MET A 76 -2.53 -5.56 1.19
C MET A 76 -2.30 -6.17 -0.20
N LYS A 77 -1.73 -7.38 -0.23
CA LYS A 77 -1.55 -8.13 -1.48
C LYS A 77 -2.89 -8.43 -2.15
N GLN A 78 -3.89 -8.89 -1.40
CA GLN A 78 -5.24 -9.12 -1.94
C GLN A 78 -5.80 -7.85 -2.59
N VAL A 79 -5.69 -6.69 -1.93
CA VAL A 79 -6.15 -5.40 -2.49
C VAL A 79 -5.38 -5.04 -3.76
N ALA A 80 -4.06 -5.26 -3.81
CA ALA A 80 -3.26 -5.03 -5.01
C ALA A 80 -3.68 -5.94 -6.17
N ASP A 81 -4.01 -7.20 -5.89
CA ASP A 81 -4.51 -8.15 -6.89
C ASP A 81 -5.91 -7.69 -7.39
N GLU A 82 -6.82 -7.29 -6.49
CA GLU A 82 -8.14 -6.72 -6.83
C GLU A 82 -8.05 -5.45 -7.68
N ILE A 83 -7.09 -4.55 -7.39
CA ILE A 83 -6.86 -3.33 -8.19
C ILE A 83 -6.48 -3.68 -9.63
N ARG A 84 -5.70 -4.75 -9.83
CA ARG A 84 -5.26 -5.18 -11.16
C ARG A 84 -6.34 -5.95 -11.92
N GLU A 85 -7.23 -6.62 -11.21
CA GLU A 85 -8.41 -7.27 -11.81
C GLU A 85 -9.48 -6.25 -12.20
N ASN A 86 -9.64 -5.17 -11.44
CA ASN A 86 -10.69 -4.15 -11.62
C ASN A 86 -10.22 -2.84 -12.27
N GLY A 87 -8.94 -2.72 -12.63
CA GLY A 87 -8.41 -1.60 -13.42
C GLY A 87 -8.94 -1.59 -14.86
N PRO A 88 -8.82 -0.47 -15.61
CA PRO A 88 -9.17 -0.45 -17.03
C PRO A 88 -8.37 -1.47 -17.85
#